data_AF-A0A967KGS1-F1
#
_entry.id   AF-A0A967KGS1-F1
#
_cell.length_a   1.000
_cell.length_b   1.000
_cell.length_c   1.000
_cell.angle_alpha   90.00
_cell.angle_beta   90.00
_cell.angle_gamma   90.00
#
_symmetry.space_group_name_H-M   'P 1'
#
loop_
_entity.id
_entity.type
_entity.pdbx_description
1 polymer ?
#
loop_
_entity_poly.entity_id
_entity_poly.type
_entity_poly.pdbx_seq_one_letter_code
_entity_poly.pdbx_strand_id
1 'polypeptide(L)'
;AGVAAVAGVFAALETVGVLPARFPSRETVFNRATLGFGWPNELGMYMALSLPFAAYVLRTAESGVERILGLAAVGGVVLGLICTFSRGSWVAAAVAPAVLLLAGERRYVLRIWAVGATAALAFDLASGGALTDRIAATAGDWVVVQRLGLMLTGVLMFRANPVFGVGPGGFAENLDRFGPRIPWLWDYIGSSHNTFIEMAAETGIVGLVAFSVFVGTTFVVVLRAARRWRTDPEIDAHERFLRASVLWAFATFLVMSQFAWSMIHGVGQLVVLVAAMGFGLHRVTGRLS
;
A
#
# COMPACT_ATOMS: atom_id res chain seq x y z
N ALA A 1 12.40 -7.94 3.89
CA ALA A 1 12.25 -7.55 5.32
C ALA A 1 13.42 -6.70 5.81
N GLY A 2 14.68 -7.17 5.75
CA GLY A 2 15.84 -6.41 6.23
C GLY A 2 16.03 -5.02 5.59
N VAL A 3 15.91 -4.92 4.26
CA VAL A 3 16.01 -3.62 3.55
C VAL A 3 14.92 -2.64 4.00
N ALA A 4 13.68 -3.11 4.18
CA ALA A 4 12.57 -2.28 4.65
C ALA A 4 12.76 -1.83 6.10
N ALA A 5 13.36 -2.67 6.95
CA ALA A 5 13.71 -2.34 8.32
C ALA A 5 14.72 -1.19 8.39
N VAL A 6 15.80 -1.31 7.61
CA VAL A 6 16.85 -0.29 7.50
C VAL A 6 16.24 1.00 6.95
N ALA A 7 15.46 0.92 5.88
CA ALA A 7 14.75 2.08 5.35
C ALA A 7 13.89 2.77 6.41
N GLY A 8 13.24 2.02 7.31
CA GLY A 8 12.49 2.56 8.43
C GLY A 8 13.32 3.42 9.38
N VAL A 9 14.55 2.99 9.70
CA VAL A 9 15.48 3.75 10.53
C VAL A 9 15.90 5.03 9.82
N PHE A 10 16.29 4.94 8.54
CA PHE A 10 16.62 6.13 7.76
C PHE A 10 15.43 7.09 7.65
N ALA A 11 14.21 6.57 7.54
CA ALA A 11 13.00 7.38 7.47
C ALA A 11 12.79 8.17 8.77
N ALA A 12 13.07 7.56 9.92
CA ALA A 12 13.06 8.26 11.20
C ALA A 12 14.11 9.37 11.25
N LEU A 13 15.34 9.11 10.79
CA LEU A 13 16.41 10.12 10.73
C LEU A 13 16.05 11.31 9.81
N GLU A 14 15.42 11.06 8.67
CA GLU A 14 14.89 12.11 7.79
C GLU A 14 13.75 12.90 8.47
N THR A 15 12.84 12.19 9.14
CA THR A 15 11.68 12.77 9.85
C THR A 15 12.11 13.77 10.91
N VAL A 16 13.15 13.46 11.69
CA VAL A 16 13.67 14.33 12.76
C VAL A 16 14.71 15.35 12.26
N GLY A 17 15.00 15.38 10.95
CA GLY A 17 15.91 16.36 10.35
C GLY A 17 17.40 16.06 10.52
N VAL A 18 17.77 14.84 10.93
CA VAL A 18 19.17 14.39 10.93
C VAL A 18 19.65 14.15 9.49
N LEU A 19 18.78 13.59 8.65
CA LEU A 19 19.02 13.49 7.21
C LEU A 19 18.27 14.59 6.45
N PRO A 20 18.77 15.03 5.28
CA PRO A 20 18.09 16.02 4.46
C PRO A 20 16.67 15.56 4.10
N ALA A 21 15.67 16.35 4.46
CA ALA A 21 14.28 16.07 4.17
C ALA A 21 13.71 17.08 3.16
N ARG A 22 12.86 16.59 2.26
CA ARG A 22 12.26 17.41 1.18
C ARG A 22 10.85 17.87 1.48
N PHE A 23 10.14 17.17 2.36
CA PHE A 23 8.71 17.36 2.60
C PHE A 23 8.45 17.71 4.05
N PRO A 24 8.47 18.99 4.44
CA PRO A 24 8.04 19.37 5.78
C PRO A 24 6.58 18.95 6.00
N SER A 25 6.27 18.40 7.17
CA SER A 25 4.88 18.24 7.59
C SER A 25 4.32 19.62 7.89
N ARG A 26 3.13 19.93 7.35
CA ARG A 26 2.49 21.23 7.63
C ARG A 26 1.74 21.23 8.95
N GLU A 27 1.43 20.05 9.49
CA GLU A 27 0.66 19.91 10.74
C GLU A 27 1.52 19.58 11.96
N THR A 28 2.80 19.23 11.75
CA THR A 28 3.68 18.77 12.82
C THR A 28 5.06 19.39 12.66
N VAL A 29 5.87 19.39 13.72
CA VAL A 29 7.26 19.87 13.67
C VAL A 29 8.21 18.96 12.89
N PHE A 30 7.71 17.81 12.42
CA PHE A 30 8.51 16.78 11.77
C PHE A 30 8.49 16.89 10.25
N ASN A 31 9.48 16.32 9.59
CA ASN A 31 9.44 16.10 8.16
C ASN A 31 8.73 14.79 7.82
N ARG A 32 8.22 14.69 6.58
CA ARG A 32 7.67 13.46 6.02
C ARG A 32 8.76 12.73 5.28
N ALA A 33 9.07 11.51 5.72
CA ALA A 33 10.14 10.72 5.12
C ALA A 33 9.82 10.28 3.69
N THR A 34 10.85 10.28 2.84
CA THR A 34 10.80 9.85 1.44
C THR A 34 11.97 8.95 1.03
N LEU A 35 13.15 9.14 1.65
CA LEU A 35 14.44 8.50 1.40
C LEU A 35 15.01 8.64 -0.02
N GLY A 36 14.21 8.27 -1.01
CA GLY A 36 14.56 8.19 -2.43
C GLY A 36 13.39 7.75 -3.29
N PHE A 37 12.22 7.47 -2.70
CA PHE A 37 10.98 7.11 -3.42
C PHE A 37 10.25 8.33 -4.02
N GLY A 38 10.89 9.50 -4.10
CA GLY A 38 10.27 10.72 -4.64
C GLY A 38 9.22 11.36 -3.73
N TRP A 39 8.25 10.58 -3.23
CA TRP A 39 7.11 11.04 -2.45
C TRP A 39 6.87 10.21 -1.18
N PRO A 40 6.38 10.81 -0.08
CA PRO A 40 6.17 10.07 1.17
C PRO A 40 5.14 8.93 1.04
N ASN A 41 4.15 9.08 0.15
CA ASN A 41 3.12 8.05 -0.05
C ASN A 41 3.69 6.79 -0.71
N GLU A 42 4.74 6.91 -1.51
CA GLU A 42 5.39 5.79 -2.18
C GLU A 42 6.25 4.99 -1.21
N LEU A 43 7.04 5.67 -0.39
CA LEU A 43 7.74 5.04 0.73
C LEU A 43 6.73 4.35 1.66
N GLY A 44 5.61 5.01 1.97
CA GLY A 44 4.55 4.42 2.79
C GLY A 44 3.92 3.18 2.15
N MET A 45 3.71 3.17 0.82
CA MET A 45 3.26 1.99 0.09
C MET A 45 4.25 0.85 0.18
N TYR A 46 5.54 1.13 -0.05
CA TYR A 46 6.62 0.14 0.07
C TYR A 46 6.67 -0.48 1.48
N MET A 47 6.56 0.34 2.52
CA MET A 47 6.53 -0.15 3.90
C MET A 47 5.29 -0.98 4.19
N ALA A 48 4.11 -0.54 3.76
CA ALA A 48 2.86 -1.28 3.94
C ALA A 48 2.91 -2.65 3.23
N LEU A 49 3.47 -2.71 2.03
CA LEU A 49 3.66 -3.95 1.27
C LEU A 49 4.74 -4.87 1.85
N SER A 50 5.70 -4.30 2.59
CA SER A 50 6.76 -5.05 3.27
C SER A 50 6.30 -5.66 4.60
N LEU A 51 5.27 -5.10 5.23
CA LEU A 51 4.79 -5.51 6.55
C LEU A 51 4.36 -6.99 6.63
N PRO A 52 3.63 -7.58 5.67
CA PRO A 52 3.26 -9.00 5.70
C PRO A 52 4.46 -9.95 5.71
N PHE A 53 5.56 -9.55 5.05
CA PHE A 53 6.78 -10.35 4.97
C PHE A 53 7.69 -10.15 6.18
N ALA A 54 7.72 -8.94 6.76
CA ALA A 54 8.37 -8.73 8.06
C ALA A 54 7.67 -9.55 9.16
N ALA A 55 6.33 -9.56 9.15
CA ALA A 55 5.51 -10.37 10.03
C ALA A 55 5.72 -11.88 9.81
N TYR A 56 5.90 -12.32 8.56
CA TYR A 56 6.32 -13.68 8.19
C TYR A 56 7.61 -14.09 8.90
N VAL A 57 8.69 -13.34 8.69
CA VAL A 57 10.01 -13.62 9.29
C VAL A 57 9.93 -13.73 10.81
N LEU A 58 9.17 -12.84 11.46
CA LEU A 58 8.99 -12.89 12.92
C LEU A 58 8.20 -14.13 13.38
N ARG A 59 7.18 -14.56 12.63
CA ARG A 59 6.34 -15.69 13.01
C ARG A 59 7.01 -17.04 12.78
N THR A 60 7.91 -17.12 11.80
CA THR A 60 8.65 -18.33 11.44
C THR A 60 10.04 -18.41 12.06
N ALA A 61 10.35 -17.52 13.01
CA ALA A 61 11.65 -17.51 13.68
C ALA A 61 11.77 -18.70 14.64
N GLU A 62 12.81 -19.51 14.45
CA GLU A 62 13.13 -20.69 15.26
C GLU A 62 14.22 -20.37 16.29
N SER A 63 15.14 -19.47 15.94
CA SER A 63 16.22 -19.03 16.83
C SER A 63 15.95 -17.68 17.50
N GLY A 64 16.61 -17.43 18.64
CA GLY A 64 16.53 -16.14 19.33
C GLY A 64 17.04 -14.98 18.45
N VAL A 65 18.06 -15.24 17.63
CA VAL A 65 18.60 -14.26 16.66
C VAL A 65 17.58 -13.96 15.58
N GLU A 66 16.96 -14.97 14.97
CA GLU A 66 15.88 -14.75 13.99
C GLU A 66 14.72 -13.98 14.57
N ARG A 67 14.36 -14.22 15.84
CA ARG A 67 13.30 -13.48 16.51
C ARG A 67 13.65 -12.02 16.70
N ILE A 68 14.90 -11.71 17.08
CA ILE A 68 15.40 -10.33 17.17
C ILE A 68 15.36 -9.66 15.79
N LEU A 69 15.84 -10.35 14.75
CA LEU A 69 15.83 -9.83 13.38
C LEU A 69 14.40 -9.60 12.87
N GLY A 70 13.47 -10.50 13.17
CA GLY A 70 12.06 -10.37 12.85
C GLY A 70 11.40 -9.19 13.58
N LEU A 71 11.70 -9.00 14.87
CA LEU A 71 11.23 -7.85 15.65
C LEU A 71 11.80 -6.54 15.11
N ALA A 72 13.10 -6.50 14.80
CA ALA A 72 13.75 -5.36 14.18
C ALA A 72 13.14 -5.04 12.81
N ALA A 73 12.79 -6.07 12.03
CA ALA A 73 12.15 -5.91 10.73
C ALA A 73 10.75 -5.30 10.85
N VAL A 74 9.90 -5.84 11.72
CA VAL A 74 8.56 -5.29 11.96
C VAL A 74 8.67 -3.87 12.53
N GLY A 75 9.53 -3.66 13.53
CA GLY A 75 9.76 -2.37 14.16
C GLY A 75 10.20 -1.30 13.16
N GLY A 76 11.18 -1.61 12.31
CA GLY A 76 11.64 -0.70 11.26
C GLY A 76 10.54 -0.39 10.24
N VAL A 77 9.80 -1.40 9.75
CA VAL A 77 8.69 -1.17 8.82
C VAL A 77 7.60 -0.27 9.42
N VAL A 78 7.20 -0.54 10.66
CA VAL A 78 6.18 0.27 11.38
C VAL A 78 6.68 1.69 11.63
N LEU A 79 7.95 1.84 12.03
CA LEU A 79 8.58 3.15 12.20
C LEU A 79 8.58 3.93 10.89
N GLY A 80 9.01 3.31 9.79
CA GLY A 80 8.97 3.91 8.46
C GLY A 80 7.57 4.32 8.03
N LEU A 81 6.55 3.47 8.28
CA LEU A 81 5.14 3.80 8.01
C LEU A 81 4.72 5.08 8.74
N ILE A 82 4.99 5.17 10.04
CA ILE A 82 4.63 6.34 10.85
C ILE A 82 5.35 7.60 10.31
N CYS A 83 6.65 7.51 10.07
CA CYS A 83 7.50 8.58 9.55
C CYS A 83 7.08 9.14 8.18
N THR A 84 6.32 8.38 7.38
CA THR A 84 5.82 8.89 6.08
C THR A 84 4.69 9.91 6.21
N PHE A 85 3.98 9.93 7.34
CA PHE A 85 2.72 10.66 7.54
C PHE A 85 1.71 10.47 6.38
N SER A 86 1.75 9.29 5.75
CA SER A 86 0.87 8.89 4.66
C SER A 86 -0.37 8.20 5.22
N ARG A 87 -1.47 8.96 5.36
CA ARG A 87 -2.76 8.46 5.85
C ARG A 87 -3.25 7.24 5.04
N GLY A 88 -3.07 7.25 3.72
CA GLY A 88 -3.42 6.11 2.86
C GLY A 88 -2.64 4.84 3.22
N SER A 89 -1.35 4.97 3.51
CA SER A 89 -0.49 3.86 3.94
C SER A 89 -0.87 3.33 5.32
N TRP A 90 -1.26 4.21 6.25
CA TRP A 90 -1.77 3.82 7.56
C TRP A 90 -3.11 3.07 7.46
N VAL A 91 -4.02 3.57 6.62
CA VAL A 91 -5.30 2.87 6.34
C VAL A 91 -5.04 1.49 5.75
N ALA A 92 -4.12 1.37 4.79
CA ALA A 92 -3.75 0.07 4.22
C ALA A 92 -3.15 -0.87 5.27
N ALA A 93 -2.24 -0.39 6.12
CA ALA A 93 -1.65 -1.18 7.20
C ALA A 93 -2.69 -1.64 8.24
N ALA A 94 -3.73 -0.83 8.50
CA ALA A 94 -4.80 -1.18 9.44
C ALA A 94 -5.84 -2.14 8.84
N VAL A 95 -6.25 -1.92 7.59
CA VAL A 95 -7.36 -2.63 6.95
C VAL A 95 -6.92 -3.94 6.28
N ALA A 96 -5.78 -3.94 5.58
CA ALA A 96 -5.34 -5.09 4.80
C ALA A 96 -5.15 -6.39 5.61
N PRO A 97 -4.67 -6.38 6.88
CA PRO A 97 -4.59 -7.59 7.70
C PRO A 97 -5.95 -8.27 7.93
N ALA A 98 -7.07 -7.56 7.79
CA ALA A 98 -8.41 -8.13 7.95
C ALA A 98 -8.69 -9.29 6.98
N VAL A 99 -7.99 -9.34 5.84
CA VAL A 99 -8.10 -10.47 4.90
C VAL A 99 -7.71 -11.80 5.54
N LEU A 100 -6.82 -11.79 6.54
CA LEU A 100 -6.39 -12.96 7.29
C LEU A 100 -7.51 -13.54 8.18
N LEU A 101 -8.55 -12.75 8.51
CA LEU A 101 -9.75 -13.27 9.17
C LEU A 101 -10.43 -14.35 8.31
N LEU A 102 -10.42 -14.16 6.98
CA LEU A 102 -10.97 -15.11 6.02
C LEU A 102 -10.09 -16.36 5.88
N ALA A 103 -8.82 -16.29 6.27
CA ALA A 103 -7.90 -17.41 6.38
C ALA A 103 -7.94 -18.09 7.76
N GLY A 104 -8.81 -17.64 8.68
CA GLY A 104 -8.98 -18.23 10.02
C GLY A 104 -8.01 -17.70 11.08
N GLU A 105 -7.19 -16.71 10.76
CA GLU A 105 -6.12 -16.18 11.63
C GLU A 105 -6.62 -15.11 12.62
N ARG A 106 -7.84 -15.27 13.16
CA ARG A 106 -8.52 -14.23 13.97
C ARG A 106 -7.66 -13.70 15.13
N ARG A 107 -7.06 -14.60 15.91
CA ARG A 107 -6.22 -14.21 17.06
C ARG A 107 -4.99 -13.41 16.61
N TYR A 108 -4.45 -13.73 15.45
CA TYR A 108 -3.28 -13.05 14.91
C TYR A 108 -3.63 -11.64 14.42
N VAL A 109 -4.76 -11.48 13.72
CA VAL A 109 -5.27 -10.15 13.32
C VAL A 109 -5.53 -9.25 14.53
N LEU A 110 -6.17 -9.79 15.56
CA LEU A 110 -6.41 -9.04 16.80
C LEU A 110 -5.11 -8.61 17.48
N ARG A 111 -4.07 -9.46 17.45
CA ARG A 111 -2.74 -9.10 17.96
C ARG A 111 -2.09 -7.99 17.12
N ILE A 112 -2.16 -8.07 15.79
CA ILE A 112 -1.64 -7.03 14.89
C ILE A 112 -2.32 -5.69 15.22
N TRP A 113 -3.65 -5.67 15.33
CA TRP A 113 -4.38 -4.45 15.64
C TRP A 113 -4.10 -3.92 17.04
N ALA A 114 -4.04 -4.80 18.05
CA ALA A 114 -3.70 -4.39 19.41
C ALA A 114 -2.29 -3.77 19.47
N VAL A 115 -1.29 -4.45 18.91
CA VAL A 115 0.09 -3.96 18.87
C VAL A 115 0.21 -2.67 18.06
N GLY A 116 -0.46 -2.61 16.90
CA GLY A 116 -0.49 -1.41 16.06
C GLY A 116 -1.13 -0.22 16.76
N ALA A 117 -2.26 -0.42 17.45
CA ALA A 117 -2.93 0.61 18.23
C ALA A 117 -2.07 1.09 19.40
N THR A 118 -1.43 0.18 20.14
CA THR A 118 -0.50 0.52 21.22
C THR A 118 0.71 1.30 20.70
N ALA A 119 1.29 0.89 19.58
CA ALA A 119 2.43 1.59 18.98
C ALA A 119 2.04 2.99 18.48
N ALA A 120 0.88 3.13 17.83
CA ALA A 120 0.35 4.41 17.38
C ALA A 120 0.09 5.36 18.56
N LEU A 121 -0.52 4.87 19.63
CA LEU A 121 -0.76 5.65 20.86
C LEU A 121 0.56 6.06 21.52
N ALA A 122 1.52 5.15 21.66
CA ALA A 122 2.83 5.46 22.25
C ALA A 122 3.57 6.52 21.45
N PHE A 123 3.53 6.44 20.11
CA PHE A 123 4.11 7.46 19.24
C PHE A 123 3.39 8.80 19.37
N ASP A 124 2.06 8.82 19.35
CA ASP A 124 1.28 10.06 19.44
C ASP A 124 1.58 10.80 20.75
N LEU A 125 1.58 10.08 21.87
CA LEU A 125 1.96 10.63 23.18
C LEU A 125 3.40 11.16 23.20
N ALA A 126 4.36 10.41 22.64
CA ALA A 126 5.76 10.82 22.60
C ALA A 126 6.02 12.01 21.67
N SER A 127 5.21 12.15 20.62
CA SER A 127 5.32 13.21 19.62
C SER A 127 4.53 14.48 19.97
N GLY A 128 3.81 14.48 21.09
CA GLY A 128 2.99 15.62 21.52
C GLY A 128 1.65 15.75 20.78
N GLY A 129 1.12 14.68 20.21
CA GLY A 129 -0.16 14.67 19.49
C GLY A 129 -0.05 14.69 17.95
N ALA A 130 1.13 14.45 17.39
CA ALA A 130 1.37 14.59 15.95
C ALA A 130 0.48 13.71 15.05
N LEU A 131 0.08 12.52 15.53
CA LEU A 131 -0.85 11.65 14.81
C LEU A 131 -2.28 12.20 14.94
N THR A 132 -2.68 12.61 16.14
CA THR A 132 -3.99 13.22 16.40
C THR A 132 -4.19 14.50 15.57
N ASP A 133 -3.22 15.40 15.56
CA ASP A 133 -3.23 16.64 14.77
C ASP A 133 -3.36 16.35 13.28
N ARG A 134 -2.59 15.37 12.78
CA ARG A 134 -2.64 14.94 11.38
C ARG A 134 -3.98 14.33 10.99
N ILE A 135 -4.63 13.59 11.89
CA ILE A 135 -5.97 13.05 11.66
C ILE A 135 -7.01 14.17 11.67
N ALA A 136 -6.97 15.06 12.67
CA ALA A 136 -7.89 16.18 12.82
C ALA A 136 -7.85 17.14 11.62
N ALA A 137 -6.64 17.42 11.12
CA ALA A 137 -6.43 18.28 9.95
C ALA A 137 -6.99 17.72 8.63
N THR A 138 -7.48 16.47 8.60
CA THR A 138 -8.08 15.88 7.40
C THR A 138 -9.34 16.64 6.95
N ALA A 139 -10.09 17.21 7.89
CA ALA A 139 -11.24 18.06 7.57
C ALA A 139 -10.76 19.42 7.04
N GLY A 140 -10.98 19.68 5.74
CA GLY A 140 -10.52 20.91 5.08
C GLY A 140 -9.10 20.84 4.51
N ASP A 141 -8.50 19.65 4.43
CA ASP A 141 -7.17 19.46 3.87
C ASP A 141 -7.14 19.76 2.36
N TRP A 142 -6.35 20.76 1.97
CA TRP A 142 -6.11 21.13 0.57
C TRP A 142 -5.58 19.97 -0.29
N VAL A 143 -4.86 19.01 0.29
CA VAL A 143 -4.40 17.79 -0.40
C VAL A 143 -5.57 16.88 -0.75
N VAL A 144 -6.57 16.77 0.12
CA VAL A 144 -7.78 15.98 -0.17
C VAL A 144 -8.57 16.66 -1.28
N VAL A 145 -8.74 17.98 -1.22
CA VAL A 145 -9.42 18.77 -2.26
C VAL A 145 -8.70 18.67 -3.61
N GLN A 146 -7.37 18.77 -3.61
CA GLN A 146 -6.55 18.60 -4.81
C GLN A 146 -6.74 17.21 -5.44
N ARG A 147 -6.67 16.15 -4.62
CA ARG A 147 -6.89 14.77 -5.10
C ARG A 147 -8.26 14.58 -5.70
N LEU A 148 -9.31 15.13 -5.09
CA LEU A 148 -10.65 15.09 -5.67
C LEU A 148 -10.68 15.82 -7.02
N GLY A 149 -9.98 16.94 -7.14
CA GLY A 149 -9.83 17.63 -8.42
C GLY A 149 -9.14 16.77 -9.48
N LEU A 150 -8.02 16.13 -9.15
CA LEU A 150 -7.28 15.22 -10.05
C LEU A 150 -8.13 14.00 -10.46
N MET A 151 -8.86 13.41 -9.52
CA MET A 151 -9.79 12.31 -9.80
C MET A 151 -10.91 12.75 -10.75
N LEU A 152 -11.49 13.93 -10.54
CA LEU A 152 -12.51 14.48 -11.44
C LEU A 152 -11.94 14.77 -12.83
N THR A 153 -10.70 15.26 -12.92
CA THR A 153 -9.99 15.43 -14.20
C THR A 153 -9.86 14.10 -14.94
N GLY A 154 -9.51 13.01 -14.24
CA GLY A 154 -9.48 11.66 -14.83
C GLY A 154 -10.85 11.20 -15.33
N VAL A 155 -11.92 11.49 -14.58
CA VAL A 155 -13.29 11.23 -15.03
C VAL A 155 -13.62 12.03 -16.30
N LEU A 156 -13.17 13.28 -16.42
CA LEU A 156 -13.38 14.09 -17.62
C LEU A 156 -12.62 13.52 -18.84
N MET A 157 -11.39 13.04 -18.65
CA MET A 157 -10.61 12.36 -19.68
C MET A 157 -11.31 11.08 -20.16
N PHE A 158 -11.78 10.25 -19.21
CA PHE A 158 -12.58 9.06 -19.52
C PHE A 158 -13.85 9.41 -20.31
N ARG A 159 -14.59 10.44 -19.90
CA ARG A 159 -15.82 10.85 -20.61
C ARG A 159 -15.54 11.36 -22.02
N ALA A 160 -14.37 11.95 -22.27
CA ALA A 160 -13.98 12.39 -23.59
C ALA A 160 -13.58 11.22 -24.51
N ASN A 161 -12.96 10.17 -23.96
CA ASN A 161 -12.53 8.99 -24.72
C ASN A 161 -12.93 7.69 -23.98
N PRO A 162 -14.22 7.32 -23.95
CA PRO A 162 -14.72 6.28 -23.05
C PRO A 162 -14.28 4.86 -23.41
N VAL A 163 -13.96 4.59 -24.68
CA VAL A 163 -13.62 3.22 -25.13
C VAL A 163 -12.17 2.88 -24.83
N PHE A 164 -11.25 3.72 -25.31
CA PHE A 164 -9.80 3.46 -25.27
C PHE A 164 -9.01 4.42 -24.37
N GLY A 165 -9.66 5.43 -23.79
CA GLY A 165 -8.99 6.44 -22.98
C GLY A 165 -8.13 7.39 -23.81
N VAL A 166 -7.33 8.19 -23.12
CA VAL A 166 -6.40 9.16 -23.73
C VAL A 166 -5.03 8.55 -24.09
N GLY A 167 -4.83 7.26 -23.82
CA GLY A 167 -3.57 6.55 -24.03
C GLY A 167 -2.76 6.36 -22.73
N PRO A 168 -1.90 5.32 -22.63
CA PRO A 168 -1.02 5.11 -21.48
C PRO A 168 -0.04 6.28 -21.26
N GLY A 169 0.07 6.77 -20.02
CA GLY A 169 0.80 8.00 -19.69
C GLY A 169 0.06 9.29 -20.06
N GLY A 170 -1.07 9.19 -20.77
CA GLY A 170 -1.84 10.30 -21.27
C GLY A 170 -2.56 11.10 -20.17
N PHE A 171 -2.68 10.58 -18.94
CA PHE A 171 -3.26 11.35 -17.84
C PHE A 171 -2.43 12.63 -17.59
N ALA A 172 -1.12 12.47 -17.42
CA ALA A 172 -0.22 13.59 -17.17
C ALA A 172 -0.18 14.57 -18.35
N GLU A 173 -0.12 14.05 -19.59
CA GLU A 173 -0.07 14.86 -20.82
C GLU A 173 -1.33 15.69 -21.06
N ASN A 174 -2.48 15.23 -20.57
CA ASN A 174 -3.76 15.89 -20.78
C ASN A 174 -4.20 16.76 -19.59
N LEU A 175 -3.38 16.91 -18.55
CA LEU A 175 -3.73 17.73 -17.37
C LEU A 175 -3.97 19.20 -17.74
N ASP A 176 -3.14 19.80 -18.59
CA ASP A 176 -3.33 21.19 -19.01
C ASP A 176 -4.61 21.41 -19.84
N ARG A 177 -5.11 20.35 -20.48
CA ARG A 177 -6.34 20.39 -21.27
C ARG A 177 -7.59 20.24 -20.42
N PHE A 178 -7.58 19.33 -19.45
CA PHE A 178 -8.78 18.98 -18.67
C PHE A 178 -8.80 19.60 -17.27
N GLY A 179 -7.63 19.81 -16.66
CA GLY A 179 -7.45 20.42 -15.35
C GLY A 179 -8.11 21.79 -15.19
N PRO A 180 -8.02 22.71 -16.17
CA PRO A 180 -8.68 24.02 -16.07
C PRO A 180 -10.21 23.95 -15.96
N ARG A 181 -10.82 22.81 -16.28
CA ARG A 181 -12.27 22.58 -16.12
C ARG A 181 -12.67 22.31 -14.67
N ILE A 182 -11.69 22.17 -13.77
CA ILE A 182 -11.86 22.02 -12.33
C ILE A 182 -11.33 23.30 -11.66
N PRO A 183 -12.18 24.30 -11.37
CA PRO A 183 -11.72 25.64 -10.98
C PRO A 183 -10.87 25.71 -9.71
N TRP A 184 -11.01 24.73 -8.81
CA TRP A 184 -10.26 24.64 -7.56
C TRP A 184 -9.01 23.77 -7.65
N LEU A 185 -8.72 23.16 -8.80
CA LEU A 185 -7.51 22.38 -8.99
C LEU A 185 -6.34 23.33 -9.28
N TRP A 186 -5.52 23.55 -8.26
CA TRP A 186 -4.46 24.55 -8.26
C TRP A 186 -3.08 24.00 -8.62
N ASP A 187 -2.89 22.68 -8.60
CA ASP A 187 -1.61 22.03 -8.90
C ASP A 187 -1.82 20.69 -9.62
N TYR A 188 -1.12 20.53 -10.74
CA TYR A 188 -1.30 19.47 -11.74
C TYR A 188 -0.25 18.38 -11.55
N ILE A 189 -0.44 17.59 -10.50
CA ILE A 189 0.36 16.38 -10.28
C ILE A 189 -0.07 15.33 -11.30
N GLY A 190 0.90 14.71 -11.98
CA GLY A 190 0.74 13.76 -13.09
C GLY A 190 0.09 12.41 -12.76
N SER A 191 -0.90 12.39 -11.86
CA SER A 191 -1.67 11.20 -11.48
C SER A 191 -3.00 11.58 -10.82
N SER A 192 -4.05 10.78 -11.04
CA SER A 192 -5.34 10.87 -10.36
C SER A 192 -5.30 10.51 -8.88
N HIS A 193 -4.21 9.93 -8.38
CA HIS A 193 -4.14 9.31 -7.04
C HIS A 193 -5.22 8.24 -6.78
N ASN A 194 -5.80 7.66 -7.84
CA ASN A 194 -6.65 6.47 -7.75
C ASN A 194 -6.40 5.59 -8.98
N THR A 195 -5.88 4.39 -8.74
CA THR A 195 -5.47 3.48 -9.82
C THR A 195 -6.61 3.16 -10.78
N PHE A 196 -7.85 3.06 -10.31
CA PHE A 196 -9.00 2.74 -11.17
C PHE A 196 -9.42 3.92 -12.03
N ILE A 197 -9.37 5.13 -11.50
CA ILE A 197 -9.64 6.35 -12.27
C ILE A 197 -8.53 6.58 -13.30
N GLU A 198 -7.27 6.35 -12.93
CA GLU A 198 -6.15 6.41 -13.87
C GLU A 198 -6.37 5.43 -15.04
N MET A 199 -6.66 4.16 -14.72
CA MET A 199 -6.93 3.15 -15.74
C MET A 199 -8.10 3.55 -16.64
N ALA A 200 -9.19 4.09 -16.07
CA ALA A 200 -10.32 4.58 -16.84
C ALA A 200 -9.92 5.73 -17.78
N ALA A 201 -9.17 6.71 -17.29
CA ALA A 201 -8.72 7.86 -18.06
C ALA A 201 -7.81 7.45 -19.22
N GLU A 202 -6.81 6.62 -18.96
CA GLU A 202 -5.75 6.27 -19.93
C GLU A 202 -6.15 5.16 -20.89
N THR A 203 -6.95 4.19 -20.46
CA THR A 203 -7.25 2.97 -21.24
C THR A 203 -8.74 2.78 -21.53
N GLY A 204 -9.59 3.69 -21.05
CA GLY A 204 -11.03 3.62 -21.25
C GLY A 204 -11.66 2.44 -20.53
N ILE A 205 -12.89 2.12 -20.92
CA ILE A 205 -13.67 1.05 -20.30
C ILE A 205 -13.05 -0.33 -20.59
N VAL A 206 -12.40 -0.49 -21.75
CA VAL A 206 -11.77 -1.76 -22.14
C VAL A 206 -10.66 -2.13 -21.16
N GLY A 207 -9.71 -1.22 -20.93
CA GLY A 207 -8.61 -1.48 -20.01
C GLY A 207 -9.04 -1.47 -18.54
N LEU A 208 -10.01 -0.62 -18.15
CA LEU A 208 -10.57 -0.64 -16.79
C LEU A 208 -11.24 -1.98 -16.46
N VAL A 209 -12.05 -2.52 -17.38
CA VAL A 209 -12.71 -3.83 -17.18
C VAL A 209 -11.67 -4.94 -17.15
N ALA A 210 -10.72 -4.96 -18.10
CA ALA A 210 -9.66 -5.97 -18.12
C ALA A 210 -8.85 -5.96 -16.81
N PHE A 211 -8.47 -4.78 -16.31
CA PHE A 211 -7.76 -4.61 -15.05
C PHE A 211 -8.60 -5.04 -13.85
N SER A 212 -9.88 -4.64 -13.80
CA SER A 212 -10.79 -4.99 -12.71
C SER A 212 -11.06 -6.50 -12.65
N VAL A 213 -11.21 -7.15 -13.81
CA VAL A 213 -11.33 -8.61 -13.92
C VAL A 213 -10.05 -9.28 -13.47
N PHE A 214 -8.88 -8.82 -13.92
CA PHE A 214 -7.60 -9.37 -13.50
C PHE A 214 -7.41 -9.28 -11.98
N VAL A 215 -7.65 -8.10 -11.41
CA VAL A 215 -7.54 -7.86 -9.97
C VAL A 215 -8.54 -8.70 -9.18
N GLY A 216 -9.81 -8.69 -9.59
CA GLY A 216 -10.88 -9.41 -8.91
C GLY A 216 -10.69 -10.92 -8.97
N THR A 217 -10.32 -11.46 -10.14
CA THR A 217 -10.04 -12.90 -10.29
C THR A 217 -8.82 -13.31 -9.48
N THR A 218 -7.74 -12.52 -9.49
CA THR A 218 -6.56 -12.77 -8.64
C THR A 218 -6.97 -12.80 -7.18
N PHE A 219 -7.70 -11.80 -6.68
CA PHE A 219 -8.19 -11.77 -5.30
C PHE A 219 -9.00 -13.01 -4.92
N VAL A 220 -9.98 -13.39 -5.76
CA VAL A 220 -10.85 -14.55 -5.52
C VAL A 220 -10.05 -15.85 -5.52
N VAL A 221 -9.10 -16.01 -6.45
CA VAL A 221 -8.24 -17.20 -6.52
C VAL A 221 -7.37 -17.30 -5.27
N VAL A 222 -6.68 -16.22 -4.88
CA VAL A 222 -5.84 -16.20 -3.67
C VAL A 222 -6.68 -16.54 -2.44
N LEU A 223 -7.86 -15.94 -2.33
CA LEU A 223 -8.74 -16.13 -1.18
C LEU A 223 -9.27 -17.56 -1.08
N ARG A 224 -9.72 -18.14 -2.19
CA ARG A 224 -10.19 -19.54 -2.24
C ARG A 224 -9.05 -20.49 -1.89
N ALA A 225 -7.85 -20.22 -2.41
CA ALA A 225 -6.67 -21.00 -2.11
C ALA A 225 -6.33 -20.92 -0.61
N ALA A 226 -6.32 -19.72 -0.02
CA ALA A 226 -6.08 -19.53 1.42
C ALA A 226 -7.08 -20.28 2.31
N ARG A 227 -8.37 -20.31 1.93
CA ARG A 227 -9.40 -21.08 2.64
C ARG A 227 -9.20 -22.59 2.54
N ARG A 228 -8.80 -23.09 1.36
CA ARG A 228 -8.51 -24.50 1.13
C ARG A 228 -7.28 -24.95 1.90
N TRP A 229 -6.22 -24.15 1.84
CA TRP A 229 -4.96 -24.46 2.50
C TRP A 229 -5.17 -24.64 3.98
N ARG A 230 -6.01 -23.80 4.63
CA ARG A 230 -6.34 -23.85 6.06
C ARG A 230 -6.61 -25.25 6.64
N THR A 231 -7.17 -26.17 5.86
CA THR A 231 -7.52 -27.53 6.29
C THR A 231 -6.68 -28.61 5.63
N ASP A 232 -5.77 -28.23 4.75
CA ASP A 232 -4.89 -29.14 4.04
C ASP A 232 -3.76 -29.64 4.96
N PRO A 233 -3.65 -30.96 5.19
CA PRO A 233 -2.62 -31.54 6.07
C PRO A 233 -1.24 -31.58 5.42
N GLU A 234 -1.13 -31.47 4.09
CA GLU A 234 0.16 -31.51 3.39
C GLU A 234 0.93 -30.18 3.49
N ILE A 235 0.22 -29.09 3.80
CA ILE A 235 0.81 -27.76 3.89
C ILE A 235 1.24 -27.53 5.34
N ASP A 236 2.51 -27.29 5.59
CA ASP A 236 2.98 -26.98 6.94
C ASP A 236 2.52 -25.57 7.41
N ALA A 237 2.82 -25.23 8.67
CA ALA A 237 2.42 -23.94 9.24
C ALA A 237 3.18 -22.74 8.64
N HIS A 238 4.45 -22.92 8.23
CA HIS A 238 5.27 -21.88 7.63
C HIS A 238 4.75 -21.53 6.24
N GLU A 239 4.61 -22.53 5.37
CA GLU A 239 4.12 -22.36 4.01
C GLU A 239 2.72 -21.73 3.99
N ARG A 240 1.84 -22.20 4.87
CA ARG A 240 0.50 -21.62 5.06
C ARG A 240 0.55 -20.14 5.42
N PHE A 241 1.47 -19.75 6.30
CA PHE A 241 1.62 -18.34 6.69
C PHE A 241 2.27 -17.51 5.59
N LEU A 242 3.25 -18.03 4.85
CA LEU A 242 3.85 -17.37 3.69
C LEU A 242 2.78 -17.02 2.65
N ARG A 243 1.96 -18.01 2.33
CA ARG A 243 0.82 -17.88 1.41
C ARG A 243 -0.21 -16.85 1.91
N ALA A 244 -0.48 -16.82 3.22
CA ALA A 244 -1.32 -15.80 3.83
C ALA A 244 -0.70 -14.39 3.79
N SER A 245 0.63 -14.27 3.91
CA SER A 245 1.36 -13.01 3.73
C SER A 245 1.27 -12.48 2.31
N VAL A 246 1.25 -13.35 1.29
CA VAL A 246 0.99 -12.95 -0.11
C VAL A 246 -0.43 -12.39 -0.26
N LEU A 247 -1.44 -13.05 0.33
CA LEU A 247 -2.82 -12.54 0.34
C LEU A 247 -2.92 -11.17 1.03
N TRP A 248 -2.24 -11.01 2.16
CA TRP A 248 -2.17 -9.74 2.87
C TRP A 248 -1.48 -8.67 2.02
N ALA A 249 -0.33 -8.95 1.40
CA ALA A 249 0.36 -8.01 0.52
C ALA A 249 -0.51 -7.58 -0.67
N PHE A 250 -1.25 -8.52 -1.28
CA PHE A 250 -2.18 -8.21 -2.35
C PHE A 250 -3.34 -7.34 -1.86
N ALA A 251 -3.92 -7.63 -0.69
CA ALA A 251 -4.94 -6.77 -0.08
C ALA A 251 -4.41 -5.35 0.22
N THR A 252 -3.17 -5.24 0.70
CA THR A 252 -2.49 -3.95 0.90
C THR A 252 -2.39 -3.17 -0.40
N PHE A 253 -1.98 -3.82 -1.50
CA PHE A 253 -1.92 -3.20 -2.83
C PHE A 253 -3.29 -2.65 -3.25
N LEU A 254 -4.38 -3.41 -3.06
CA LEU A 254 -5.74 -2.97 -3.41
C LEU A 254 -6.21 -1.74 -2.64
N VAL A 255 -5.92 -1.70 -1.34
CA VAL A 255 -6.25 -0.53 -0.50
C VAL A 255 -5.40 0.66 -0.93
N MET A 256 -4.10 0.47 -1.15
CA MET A 256 -3.21 1.54 -1.60
C MET A 256 -3.57 2.10 -2.97
N SER A 257 -4.10 1.27 -3.87
CA SER A 257 -4.60 1.69 -5.18
C SER A 257 -5.77 2.67 -5.12
N GLN A 258 -6.44 2.85 -3.98
CA GLN A 258 -7.45 3.90 -3.79
C GLN A 258 -6.85 5.27 -3.48
N PHE A 259 -5.60 5.31 -3.03
CA PHE A 259 -4.93 6.52 -2.54
C PHE A 259 -3.72 6.94 -3.39
N ALA A 260 -3.34 6.10 -4.35
CA ALA A 260 -2.19 6.29 -5.22
C ALA A 260 -2.39 5.60 -6.56
N TRP A 261 -1.63 6.07 -7.56
CA TRP A 261 -1.37 5.31 -8.78
C TRP A 261 -0.23 4.32 -8.49
N SER A 262 -0.61 3.10 -8.08
CA SER A 262 0.32 2.09 -7.58
C SER A 262 1.27 1.54 -8.66
N MET A 263 1.06 1.89 -9.92
CA MET A 263 1.85 1.41 -11.06
C MET A 263 2.99 2.35 -11.44
N ILE A 264 3.07 3.56 -10.86
CA ILE A 264 3.94 4.63 -11.38
C ILE A 264 5.45 4.38 -11.18
N HIS A 265 5.85 3.36 -10.38
CA HIS A 265 7.26 3.01 -10.16
C HIS A 265 7.52 1.49 -10.02
N GLY A 266 6.76 0.65 -10.72
CA GLY A 266 7.02 -0.80 -10.80
C GLY A 266 6.72 -1.64 -9.55
N VAL A 267 6.55 -1.03 -8.37
CA VAL A 267 6.21 -1.75 -7.12
C VAL A 267 4.85 -2.46 -7.23
N GLY A 268 3.83 -1.80 -7.78
CA GLY A 268 2.53 -2.45 -8.07
C GLY A 268 2.63 -3.57 -9.10
N GLN A 269 3.49 -3.41 -10.11
CA GLN A 269 3.75 -4.44 -11.13
C GLN A 269 4.39 -5.66 -10.51
N LEU A 270 5.36 -5.50 -9.59
CA LEU A 270 6.00 -6.61 -8.88
C LEU A 270 5.02 -7.36 -7.97
N VAL A 271 4.15 -6.67 -7.24
CA VAL A 271 3.13 -7.33 -6.40
C VAL A 271 2.15 -8.12 -7.25
N VAL A 272 1.69 -7.53 -8.36
CA VAL A 272 0.81 -8.18 -9.33
C VAL A 272 1.48 -9.39 -9.97
N LEU A 273 2.75 -9.26 -10.37
CA LEU A 273 3.54 -10.31 -11.00
C LEU A 273 3.82 -11.46 -10.02
N VAL A 274 4.22 -11.16 -8.78
CA VAL A 274 4.46 -12.18 -7.74
C VAL A 274 3.16 -12.89 -7.36
N ALA A 275 2.05 -12.15 -7.25
CA ALA A 275 0.74 -12.77 -7.07
C ALA A 275 0.42 -13.70 -8.26
N ALA A 276 0.55 -13.24 -9.50
CA ALA A 276 0.27 -14.05 -10.70
C ALA A 276 1.18 -15.29 -10.83
N MET A 277 2.49 -15.15 -10.57
CA MET A 277 3.47 -16.23 -10.64
C MET A 277 3.25 -17.30 -9.57
N GLY A 278 2.88 -16.89 -8.35
CA GLY A 278 2.51 -17.82 -7.27
C GLY A 278 1.35 -18.76 -7.65
N PHE A 279 0.49 -18.36 -8.60
CA PHE A 279 -0.62 -19.18 -9.09
C PHE A 279 -0.31 -19.97 -10.36
N GLY A 280 0.57 -19.45 -11.24
CA GLY A 280 1.00 -20.16 -12.44
C GLY A 280 1.70 -21.48 -12.10
N LEU A 281 2.54 -21.48 -11.07
CA LEU A 281 3.30 -22.66 -10.67
C LEU A 281 2.44 -23.78 -10.09
N HIS A 282 1.40 -23.47 -9.29
CA HIS A 282 0.57 -24.51 -8.67
C HIS A 282 -0.29 -25.31 -9.69
N ARG A 283 -0.70 -24.69 -10.80
CA ARG A 283 -1.43 -25.41 -11.87
C ARG A 283 -0.54 -26.26 -12.76
N VAL A 284 0.74 -25.93 -12.87
CA VAL A 284 1.72 -26.69 -13.66
C VAL A 284 2.25 -27.88 -12.87
N THR A 285 2.50 -27.70 -11.56
CA THR A 285 3.00 -28.79 -10.71
C THR A 285 1.93 -29.80 -10.30
N GLY A 286 0.68 -29.37 -10.08
CA GLY A 286 -0.43 -30.28 -9.74
C GLY A 286 -0.97 -31.13 -10.89
N ARG A 287 -0.39 -31.04 -12.10
CA ARG A 287 -0.68 -31.94 -13.24
C ARG A 287 0.46 -32.93 -13.52
N LEU A 288 1.55 -32.85 -12.76
CA LEU A 288 2.73 -33.71 -12.88
C LEU A 288 2.88 -34.70 -11.71
N SER A 289 1.89 -34.76 -10.82
CA SER A 289 1.71 -35.78 -9.77
C SER A 289 0.46 -36.60 -10.05
#